data_AF-A0A9P4QM15-F1
#
_entry.id   AF-A0A9P4QM15-F1
#
_cell.length_a   1.000
_cell.length_b   1.000
_cell.length_c   1.000
_cell.angle_alpha   90.00
_cell.angle_beta   90.00
_cell.angle_gamma   90.00
#
_symmetry.space_group_name_H-M   'P 1'
#
loop_
_entity.id
_entity.type
_entity.pdbx_description
1 polymer ?
#
loop_
_entity_poly.entity_id
_entity_poly.type
_entity_poly.pdbx_seq_one_letter_code
_entity_poly.pdbx_strand_id
1 'polypeptide(L)'
;QIRLIKLQYQQGPSPNICCRMTLHKLSVVLGYTALSYMWGNSSSNKISVNGEDFWIYDNLFDFLTVQSANAEFCRSTYLWVDQVCINQSNTDERNHQVNLMSKIYQLATGTIVWLGLP
;
A
#
# COMPACT_ATOMS: atom_id res chain seq x y z
N GLN A 1 10.60 -1.63 -12.40
CA GLN A 1 9.29 -0.92 -12.33
C GLN A 1 8.79 -1.00 -10.90
N ILE A 2 7.85 -0.15 -10.51
CA ILE A 2 7.26 -0.13 -9.17
C ILE A 2 5.73 -0.13 -9.28
N ARG A 3 5.05 -0.83 -8.39
CA ARG A 3 3.59 -0.76 -8.26
C ARG A 3 3.24 0.25 -7.17
N LEU A 4 2.21 1.05 -7.41
CA LEU A 4 1.67 1.99 -6.43
C LEU A 4 0.16 1.74 -6.33
N ILE A 5 -0.37 1.83 -5.12
CA ILE A 5 -1.80 1.77 -4.87
C ILE A 5 -2.36 3.16 -4.59
N LYS A 6 -3.63 3.37 -4.93
CA LYS A 6 -4.40 4.53 -4.56
C LYS A 6 -5.71 4.07 -3.92
N LEU A 7 -5.97 4.53 -2.70
CA LEU A 7 -7.20 4.21 -1.99
C LEU A 7 -8.40 4.88 -2.67
N GLN A 8 -9.51 4.16 -2.72
CA GLN A 8 -10.77 4.71 -3.18
C GLN A 8 -11.58 5.15 -1.97
N TYR A 9 -11.94 6.42 -1.97
CA TYR A 9 -12.85 6.94 -0.96
C TYR A 9 -14.23 6.32 -1.17
N GLN A 10 -14.78 5.69 -0.12
CA GLN A 10 -16.13 5.16 -0.13
C GLN A 10 -16.95 5.83 0.97
N GLN A 11 -18.15 6.29 0.63
CA GLN A 11 -19.15 6.68 1.62
C GLN A 11 -20.06 5.47 1.88
N GLY A 12 -20.01 4.91 3.08
CA GLY A 12 -20.85 3.77 3.45
C GLY A 12 -20.54 3.22 4.84
N PRO A 13 -21.46 2.42 5.41
CA PRO A 13 -21.35 1.88 6.77
C PRO A 13 -20.33 0.75 6.93
N SER A 14 -19.78 0.21 5.83
CA SER A 14 -18.89 -0.94 5.84
C SER A 14 -17.50 -0.56 5.29
N PRO A 15 -16.38 -0.91 5.97
CA PRO A 15 -15.03 -0.63 5.49
C PRO A 15 -14.63 -1.64 4.41
N ASN A 16 -15.32 -1.62 3.26
CA ASN A 16 -14.84 -2.33 2.08
C ASN A 16 -13.69 -1.52 1.48
N ILE A 17 -12.49 -1.70 2.01
CA ILE A 17 -11.31 -0.97 1.54
C ILE A 17 -11.02 -1.40 0.09
N CYS A 18 -11.14 -0.46 -0.83
CA CYS A 18 -10.84 -0.68 -2.25
C CYS A 18 -9.64 0.16 -2.68
N CYS A 19 -8.75 -0.47 -3.44
CA CYS A 19 -7.52 0.12 -3.93
C CYS A 19 -7.40 -0.08 -5.43
N ARG A 20 -6.92 0.94 -6.14
CA ARG A 20 -6.47 0.80 -7.53
C ARG A 20 -4.95 0.70 -7.57
N MET A 21 -4.43 -0.39 -8.11
CA MET A 21 -3.00 -0.60 -8.31
C MET A 21 -2.59 -0.20 -9.73
N THR A 22 -1.48 0.52 -9.83
CA THR A 22 -0.93 1.02 -11.09
C THR A 22 0.58 0.77 -11.16
N LEU A 23 1.09 0.50 -12.37
CA LEU A 23 2.51 0.20 -12.62
C LEU A 23 3.22 1.44 -13.15
N HIS A 24 4.37 1.76 -12.55
CA HIS A 24 5.14 2.96 -12.85
C HIS A 24 6.62 2.65 -13.06
N LYS A 25 7.32 3.56 -13.75
CA LYS A 25 8.78 3.54 -13.83
C LYS A 25 9.34 4.26 -12.60
N LEU A 26 10.24 3.61 -11.87
CA LEU A 26 10.89 4.18 -10.68
C LEU A 26 11.70 5.45 -11.00
N SER A 27 12.12 5.63 -12.25
CA SER A 27 12.89 6.78 -12.72
C SER A 27 12.05 8.00 -13.12
N VAL A 28 10.72 7.88 -13.15
CA VAL A 28 9.82 8.99 -13.49
C VAL A 28 9.36 9.64 -12.18
N VAL A 29 9.40 10.97 -12.12
CA VAL A 29 8.92 11.75 -10.98
C VAL A 29 7.40 11.62 -10.90
N LEU A 30 6.92 10.55 -10.27
CA LEU A 30 5.60 10.50 -9.68
C LEU A 30 5.78 10.76 -8.19
N GLY A 31 5.07 11.74 -7.64
CA GLY A 31 5.02 11.90 -6.19
C GLY A 31 4.27 10.71 -5.59
N TYR A 32 4.93 9.96 -4.72
CA TYR A 32 4.31 8.87 -3.95
C TYR A 32 4.85 8.84 -2.53
N THR A 33 4.09 8.23 -1.64
CA THR A 33 4.43 8.05 -0.25
C THR A 33 4.77 6.58 -0.02
N ALA A 34 5.87 6.30 0.68
CA ALA A 34 6.17 4.96 1.15
C ALA A 34 5.56 4.73 2.54
N LEU A 35 5.02 3.54 2.79
CA LEU A 35 4.61 3.13 4.13
C LEU A 35 5.73 2.35 4.81
N SER A 36 6.02 2.69 6.05
CA SER A 36 6.89 1.93 6.95
C SER A 36 6.05 1.48 8.14
N TYR A 37 5.87 0.17 8.28
CA TYR A 37 5.03 -0.44 9.31
C TYR A 37 5.57 -1.83 9.65
N MET A 38 5.21 -2.34 10.82
CA MET A 38 5.50 -3.73 11.16
C MET A 38 4.47 -4.65 10.51
N TRP A 39 4.92 -5.68 9.80
CA TRP A 39 4.03 -6.75 9.37
C TRP A 39 3.40 -7.42 10.59
N GLY A 40 2.09 -7.68 10.53
CA GLY A 40 1.36 -8.34 11.61
C GLY A 40 1.56 -9.86 11.59
N ASN A 41 1.05 -10.52 12.62
CA ASN A 41 1.15 -11.98 12.78
C ASN A 41 -0.08 -12.74 12.25
N SER A 42 -1.19 -12.02 12.02
CA SER A 42 -2.47 -12.55 11.54
C SER A 42 -2.90 -11.84 10.26
N SER A 43 -3.13 -12.62 9.20
CA SER A 43 -3.70 -12.15 7.93
C SER A 43 -5.15 -12.60 7.85
N SER A 44 -6.00 -11.99 8.68
CA SER A 44 -7.43 -12.35 8.77
C SER A 44 -8.34 -11.38 8.03
N ASN A 45 -7.77 -10.30 7.48
CA ASN A 45 -8.49 -9.23 6.83
C ASN A 45 -8.23 -9.21 5.31
N LYS A 46 -9.25 -8.76 4.57
CA LYS A 46 -9.20 -8.65 3.11
C LYS A 46 -9.54 -7.24 2.65
N ILE A 47 -8.90 -6.83 1.56
CA ILE A 47 -9.19 -5.61 0.82
C ILE A 47 -9.44 -5.97 -0.65
N SER A 48 -10.06 -5.07 -1.41
CA SER A 48 -10.16 -5.23 -2.86
C SER A 48 -9.03 -4.47 -3.55
N VAL A 49 -8.22 -5.17 -4.35
CA VAL A 49 -7.18 -4.57 -5.19
C VAL A 49 -7.54 -4.81 -6.65
N ASN A 50 -7.84 -3.75 -7.39
CA ASN A 50 -8.33 -3.84 -8.78
C ASN A 50 -9.58 -4.74 -8.96
N GLY A 51 -10.42 -4.86 -7.93
CA GLY A 51 -11.64 -5.69 -7.96
C GLY A 51 -11.45 -7.12 -7.46
N GLU A 52 -10.22 -7.54 -7.18
CA GLU A 52 -9.91 -8.88 -6.66
C GLU A 52 -9.66 -8.84 -5.15
N ASP A 53 -10.06 -9.91 -4.44
CA ASP A 53 -9.79 -10.05 -3.01
C ASP A 53 -8.29 -10.24 -2.75
N PHE A 54 -7.74 -9.45 -1.84
CA PHE A 54 -6.35 -9.50 -1.43
C PHE A 54 -6.24 -9.53 0.10
N TRP A 55 -5.59 -10.56 0.63
CA TRP A 55 -5.39 -10.74 2.07
C TRP A 55 -4.22 -9.90 2.57
N ILE A 56 -4.45 -9.18 3.66
CA ILE A 56 -3.42 -8.36 4.31
C ILE A 56 -3.34 -8.62 5.80
N TYR A 57 -2.22 -8.23 6.42
CA TYR A 57 -2.09 -8.29 7.87
C TYR A 57 -2.92 -7.22 8.56
N ASP A 58 -3.38 -7.53 9.77
CA ASP A 58 -4.28 -6.67 10.54
C ASP A 58 -3.72 -5.26 10.73
N ASN A 59 -2.42 -5.12 11.02
CA ASN A 59 -1.79 -3.80 11.18
C ASN A 59 -1.86 -2.93 9.90
N LEU A 60 -1.73 -3.56 8.71
CA LEU A 60 -1.92 -2.84 7.46
C LEU A 60 -3.40 -2.53 7.24
N PHE A 61 -4.30 -3.45 7.59
CA PHE A 61 -5.74 -3.23 7.46
C PHE A 61 -6.22 -2.04 8.30
N ASP A 62 -5.73 -1.91 9.54
CA ASP A 62 -6.03 -0.77 10.41
C ASP A 62 -5.57 0.55 9.80
N PHE A 63 -4.31 0.60 9.33
CA PHE A 63 -3.78 1.78 8.65
C PHE A 63 -4.65 2.17 7.44
N LEU A 64 -4.97 1.21 6.58
CA LEU A 64 -5.77 1.45 5.39
C LEU A 64 -7.21 1.85 5.74
N THR A 65 -7.78 1.32 6.83
CA THR A 65 -9.10 1.72 7.32
C THR A 65 -9.11 3.20 7.67
N VAL A 66 -8.15 3.64 8.49
CA VAL A 66 -8.02 5.05 8.89
C VAL A 66 -7.83 5.96 7.68
N GLN A 67 -6.94 5.59 6.75
CA GLN A 67 -6.67 6.43 5.57
C GLN A 67 -7.80 6.41 4.53
N SER A 68 -8.57 5.33 4.43
CA SER A 68 -9.71 5.23 3.50
C SER A 68 -10.84 6.19 3.85
N ALA A 69 -10.96 6.57 5.14
CA ALA A 69 -11.90 7.59 5.60
C ALA A 69 -11.43 9.02 5.26
N ASN A 70 -10.17 9.22 4.89
CA ASN A 70 -9.62 10.52 4.52
C ASN A 70 -9.76 10.75 3.00
N ALA A 71 -10.77 11.54 2.62
CA ALA A 71 -11.06 11.86 1.23
C ALA A 71 -9.90 12.54 0.49
N GLU A 72 -9.14 13.41 1.17
CA GLU A 72 -7.99 14.09 0.58
C GLU A 72 -6.85 13.10 0.31
N PHE A 73 -6.58 12.20 1.26
CA PHE A 73 -5.58 11.14 1.10
C PHE A 73 -5.92 10.24 -0.08
N CYS A 74 -7.17 9.76 -0.15
CA CYS A 74 -7.64 8.94 -1.26
C CYS A 74 -7.52 9.65 -2.62
N ARG A 75 -7.75 10.97 -2.66
CA ARG A 75 -7.72 11.75 -3.90
C ARG A 75 -6.31 12.06 -4.39
N SER A 76 -5.34 12.25 -3.50
CA SER A 76 -4.04 12.85 -3.86
C SER A 76 -2.84 11.94 -3.62
N THR A 77 -2.97 10.88 -2.82
CA THR A 77 -1.82 10.06 -2.42
C THR A 77 -1.71 8.78 -3.25
N TYR A 78 -0.58 8.61 -3.92
CA TYR A 78 -0.10 7.29 -4.29
C TYR A 78 0.70 6.70 -3.13
N LEU A 79 0.40 5.46 -2.77
CA LEU A 79 1.02 4.76 -1.66
C LEU A 79 1.80 3.56 -2.19
N TRP A 80 3.02 3.40 -1.71
CA TRP A 80 3.77 2.15 -1.83
C TRP A 80 3.71 1.39 -0.51
N VAL A 81 3.22 0.15 -0.57
CA VAL A 81 3.13 -0.77 0.56
C VAL A 81 3.75 -2.09 0.12
N ASP A 82 4.82 -2.54 0.75
CA ASP A 82 5.56 -3.74 0.34
C ASP A 82 4.66 -5.00 0.20
N GLN A 83 3.77 -5.25 1.15
CA GLN A 83 2.88 -6.41 1.14
C GLN A 83 1.96 -6.47 -0.08
N VAL A 84 1.54 -5.31 -0.61
CA VAL A 84 0.59 -5.21 -1.73
C VAL A 84 1.29 -4.94 -3.07
N CYS A 85 2.31 -4.09 -3.04
CA CYS A 85 3.02 -3.63 -4.24
C CYS A 85 4.11 -4.60 -4.71
N ILE A 86 4.52 -5.56 -3.88
CA ILE A 86 5.44 -6.64 -4.24
C ILE A 86 4.64 -7.94 -4.40
N ASN A 87 4.98 -8.77 -5.38
CA ASN A 87 4.29 -10.04 -5.62
C ASN A 87 4.93 -11.07 -4.71
N GLN A 88 4.29 -11.26 -3.55
CA GLN A 88 4.83 -12.11 -2.49
C GLN A 88 4.95 -13.58 -2.89
N SER A 89 4.21 -14.04 -3.92
CA SER A 89 4.28 -15.41 -4.42
C SER A 89 5.36 -15.64 -5.47
N ASN A 90 5.92 -14.58 -6.06
CA ASN A 90 7.01 -14.68 -7.04
C ASN A 90 8.33 -14.29 -6.37
N THR A 91 9.12 -15.30 -6.00
CA THR A 91 10.40 -15.10 -5.29
C THR A 91 11.39 -14.23 -6.07
N ASP A 92 11.49 -14.39 -7.40
CA ASP A 92 12.43 -13.62 -8.21
C ASP A 92 12.04 -12.13 -8.25
N GLU A 93 10.75 -11.85 -8.45
CA GLU A 93 10.22 -10.49 -8.45
C GLU A 93 10.32 -9.86 -7.06
N ARG A 94 9.99 -10.63 -6.01
CA ARG A 94 10.13 -10.19 -4.62
C ARG A 94 11.56 -9.82 -4.30
N ASN A 95 12.53 -10.69 -4.60
CA ASN A 95 13.94 -10.42 -4.35
C ASN A 95 14.42 -9.19 -5.14
N HIS A 96 13.97 -9.04 -6.39
CA HIS A 96 14.26 -7.85 -7.18
C HIS A 96 13.70 -6.58 -6.55
N GLN A 97 12.44 -6.57 -6.08
CA GLN A 97 11.83 -5.42 -5.42
C GLN A 97 12.50 -5.10 -4.07
N VAL A 98 12.87 -6.13 -3.29
CA VAL A 98 13.60 -5.97 -2.02
C VAL A 98 14.94 -5.28 -2.26
N ASN A 99 15.68 -5.69 -3.29
CA ASN A 99 16.93 -5.02 -3.68
C ASN A 99 16.74 -3.55 -4.10
N LEU A 100 15.52 -3.17 -4.51
CA LEU A 100 15.17 -1.79 -4.85
C LEU A 100 14.66 -0.98 -3.66
N MET A 101 14.36 -1.58 -2.51
CA MET A 101 13.69 -0.90 -1.39
C MET A 101 14.40 0.39 -0.96
N SER A 102 15.73 0.37 -0.80
CA SER A 102 16.48 1.57 -0.45
C SER A 102 16.22 2.73 -1.43
N LYS A 103 16.19 2.44 -2.73
CA LYS A 103 15.90 3.42 -3.78
C LYS A 103 14.43 3.84 -3.80
N ILE A 104 13.51 2.92 -3.50
CA ILE A 104 12.08 3.22 -3.39
C ILE A 104 11.85 4.23 -2.25
N TYR A 105 12.34 3.95 -1.04
CA TYR A 105 12.22 4.89 0.07
C TYR A 105 12.93 6.22 -0.21
N GLN A 106 14.11 6.19 -0.84
CA GLN A 106 14.85 7.41 -1.18
C GLN A 106 14.11 8.30 -2.20
N LEU A 107 13.36 7.70 -3.13
CA LEU A 107 12.65 8.43 -4.19
C LEU A 107 11.20 8.79 -3.83
N ALA A 108 10.68 8.29 -2.70
CA ALA A 108 9.36 8.69 -2.22
C ALA A 108 9.36 10.18 -1.82
N THR A 109 8.24 10.86 -2.04
CA THR A 109 8.02 12.23 -1.55
C THR A 109 8.11 12.31 -0.03
N GLY A 110 7.73 11.23 0.64
CA GLY A 110 7.84 11.08 2.08
C GLY A 110 7.56 9.65 2.50
N THR A 111 7.85 9.36 3.77
CA THR A 111 7.54 8.07 4.39
C THR A 111 6.57 8.29 5.53
N ILE A 112 5.46 7.56 5.53
CA ILE A 112 4.57 7.47 6.69
C ILE A 112 5.05 6.31 7.55
N VAL A 113 5.28 6.58 8.84
CA VAL A 113 5.56 5.55 9.83
C VAL A 113 4.26 5.24 10.58
N TRP A 114 3.84 3.97 10.54
CA TRP A 114 2.65 3.50 11.24
C TRP A 114 3.03 2.49 12.31
N LEU A 115 2.64 2.80 13.56
CA LEU A 115 2.99 2.00 14.73
C LEU A 115 1.84 1.08 15.19
N GLY A 116 0.67 1.15 14.56
CA GLY A 116 -0.54 0.46 14.98
C GLY A 116 -1.55 1.38 15.66
N LEU A 117 -2.74 0.85 15.90
CA LEU A 117 -3.72 1.46 16.80
C LEU A 117 -3.26 1.33 18.26
N PRO A 118 -3.69 2.25 19.15
CA PRO A 118 -3.40 2.19 20.58
C PRO A 118 -3.93 0.92 21.27
#